data_AF-A0A7K7REI6-F1
#
_entry.id   AF-A0A7K7REI6-F1
#
_cell.length_a   1.000
_cell.length_b   1.000
_cell.length_c   1.000
_cell.angle_alpha   90.00
_cell.angle_beta   90.00
_cell.angle_gamma   90.00
#
_symmetry.space_group_name_H-M   'P 1'
#
loop_
_entity.id
_entity.type
_entity.pdbx_description
1 polymer ?
#
loop_
_entity_poly.entity_id
_entity_poly.type
_entity_poly.pdbx_seq_one_letter_code
_entity_poly.pdbx_strand_id
1 'polypeptide(L)'
;QDWQVRYQQDTPVAPRFDVNAPDLYIPAMAFLTYILLAGLALGTQNRFSPDSLGLVASSALAWLLLEVLGVLLSLYLVTVSTDLTPIDLVAFAGYKYVGMIVGLLAGLLLGTPGYLLALSWCCLSIFVFMIRTLRLKLLSEAAAEGVLVRGAKNQLRMYLTMAIAAAQPLLMYWLTFHLLR
;
A
#
# COMPACT_ATOMS: atom_id res chain seq x y z
N GLN A 1 19.53 24.17 7.16
CA GLN A 1 19.08 22.80 7.47
C GLN A 1 19.11 22.03 6.16
N ASP A 2 20.01 21.05 6.04
CA ASP A 2 20.05 20.14 4.90
C ASP A 2 18.85 19.19 4.98
N TRP A 3 17.93 19.30 4.03
CA TRP A 3 16.72 18.47 3.91
C TRP A 3 16.95 17.25 2.99
N GLN A 4 18.20 16.94 2.66
CA GLN A 4 18.51 15.80 1.79
C GLN A 4 18.23 14.48 2.52
N VAL A 5 17.51 13.59 1.84
CA VAL A 5 17.26 12.22 2.30
C VAL A 5 18.60 11.49 2.35
N ARG A 6 19.16 11.32 3.54
CA ARG A 6 20.37 10.52 3.76
C ARG A 6 19.98 9.06 3.86
N TYR A 7 20.16 8.33 2.75
CA TYR A 7 20.03 6.88 2.74
C TYR A 7 21.27 6.29 3.41
N GLN A 8 21.16 5.94 4.68
CA GLN A 8 22.25 5.32 5.43
C GLN A 8 22.26 3.82 5.07
N GLN A 9 23.08 3.45 4.07
CA GLN A 9 23.09 2.11 3.48
C GLN A 9 23.92 1.07 4.25
N ASP A 10 24.83 1.49 5.14
CA ASP A 10 25.92 0.63 5.61
C ASP A 10 25.73 -0.01 7.01
N THR A 11 24.72 0.41 7.79
CA THR A 11 24.46 -0.18 9.12
C THR A 11 22.97 -0.25 9.43
N PRO A 12 22.40 -1.41 9.80
CA PRO A 12 21.04 -1.50 10.30
C PRO A 12 20.92 -0.64 11.57
N VAL A 13 20.16 0.45 11.49
CA VAL A 13 19.90 1.32 12.64
C VAL A 13 18.57 0.88 13.26
N ALA A 14 18.45 0.96 14.59
CA ALA A 14 17.18 0.63 15.23
C ALA A 14 16.05 1.53 14.67
N PRO A 15 14.80 1.04 14.53
CA PRO A 15 13.69 1.76 13.91
C PRO A 15 13.41 3.16 14.49
N ARG A 16 13.83 3.44 15.73
CA ARG A 16 13.77 4.79 16.33
C ARG A 16 14.66 5.83 15.63
N PHE A 17 15.70 5.40 14.93
CA PHE A 17 16.69 6.26 14.27
C PHE A 17 16.54 6.29 12.75
N ASP A 18 15.76 5.38 12.16
CA ASP A 18 15.41 5.40 10.75
C ASP A 18 14.02 6.01 10.55
N VAL A 19 13.98 7.29 10.19
CA VAL A 19 12.75 8.04 9.92
C VAL A 19 11.94 7.43 8.76
N ASN A 20 12.60 6.68 7.86
CA ASN A 20 11.97 6.07 6.68
C ASN A 20 11.59 4.60 6.90
N ALA A 21 11.78 4.06 8.11
CA ALA A 21 11.34 2.70 8.42
C ALA A 21 9.80 2.61 8.32
N PRO A 22 9.25 1.55 7.70
CA PRO A 22 7.81 1.39 7.55
C PRO A 22 7.15 1.31 8.93
N ASP A 23 6.31 2.29 9.23
CA ASP A 23 5.53 2.31 10.46
C ASP A 23 4.17 1.62 10.23
N LEU A 24 3.68 0.93 11.25
CA LEU A 24 2.35 0.32 11.22
C LEU A 24 1.25 1.32 11.66
N TYR A 25 1.64 2.46 12.24
CA TYR A 25 0.70 3.42 12.82
C TYR A 25 -0.15 4.11 11.75
N ILE A 26 0.47 4.68 10.71
CA ILE A 26 -0.22 5.36 9.62
C ILE A 26 -1.16 4.37 8.90
N PRO A 27 -0.72 3.17 8.48
CA PRO A 27 -1.60 2.16 7.88
C PRO A 27 -2.79 1.78 8.79
N ALA A 28 -2.55 1.53 10.09
CA ALA A 28 -3.60 1.14 11.01
C ALA A 28 -4.63 2.25 11.23
N MET A 29 -4.16 3.49 11.45
CA MET A 29 -5.05 4.64 11.63
C MET A 29 -5.80 4.99 10.34
N ALA A 30 -5.15 4.89 9.19
CA ALA A 30 -5.80 5.07 7.89
C ALA A 30 -6.88 4.00 7.64
N PHE A 31 -6.63 2.75 8.00
CA PHE A 31 -7.64 1.69 7.90
C PHE A 31 -8.91 2.01 8.72
N LEU A 32 -8.74 2.40 9.98
CA LEU A 32 -9.87 2.78 10.85
C LEU A 32 -10.61 4.01 10.31
N THR A 33 -9.85 5.03 9.89
CA THR A 33 -10.42 6.27 9.35
C THR A 33 -11.18 6.01 8.05
N TYR A 34 -10.66 5.13 7.19
CA TYR A 34 -11.36 4.71 5.97
C TYR A 34 -12.70 4.06 6.30
N ILE A 35 -12.77 3.14 7.27
CA ILE A 35 -14.03 2.49 7.66
C ILE A 35 -15.04 3.53 8.16
N LEU A 36 -14.62 4.44 9.04
CA LEU A 36 -15.48 5.50 9.56
C LEU A 36 -15.99 6.41 8.44
N LEU A 37 -15.12 6.79 7.52
CA LEU A 37 -15.47 7.64 6.39
C LEU A 37 -16.39 6.94 5.39
N ALA A 38 -16.20 5.63 5.16
CA ALA A 38 -17.12 4.83 4.37
C ALA A 38 -18.52 4.77 5.02
N GLY A 39 -18.58 4.61 6.34
CA GLY A 39 -19.83 4.72 7.10
C GLY A 39 -20.50 6.08 6.96
N LEU A 40 -19.72 7.17 7.04
CA LEU A 40 -20.21 8.53 6.80
C LEU A 40 -20.78 8.67 5.38
N ALA A 41 -20.04 8.22 4.36
CA ALA A 41 -20.48 8.28 2.96
C ALA A 41 -21.82 7.54 2.75
N LEU A 42 -21.94 6.32 3.28
CA LEU A 42 -23.20 5.57 3.25
C LEU A 42 -24.33 6.28 4.02
N GLY A 43 -24.00 6.93 5.14
CA GLY A 43 -24.93 7.74 5.92
C GLY A 43 -25.49 8.93 5.15
N THR A 44 -24.64 9.67 4.43
CA THR A 44 -25.09 10.80 3.59
C THR A 44 -26.05 10.40 2.47
N GLN A 45 -26.03 9.13 2.06
CA GLN A 45 -26.90 8.57 1.03
C GLN A 45 -28.14 7.85 1.60
N ASN A 46 -28.39 7.90 2.91
CA ASN A 46 -29.45 7.11 3.58
C ASN A 46 -29.33 5.59 3.37
N ARG A 47 -28.12 5.10 3.10
CA ARG A 47 -27.81 3.67 2.85
C ARG A 47 -27.09 3.01 4.02
N PHE A 48 -26.94 3.72 5.13
CA PHE A 48 -26.23 3.21 6.29
C PHE A 48 -27.01 2.11 7.00
N SER A 49 -26.37 0.95 7.13
CA SER A 49 -26.75 -0.10 8.07
C SER A 49 -25.50 -0.60 8.80
N PRO A 50 -25.60 -1.04 10.07
CA PRO A 50 -24.46 -1.59 10.79
C PRO A 50 -23.83 -2.79 10.04
N ASP A 51 -24.65 -3.58 9.35
CA ASP A 51 -24.20 -4.69 8.51
C ASP A 51 -23.35 -4.22 7.32
N SER A 52 -23.71 -3.12 6.67
CA SER A 52 -22.94 -2.56 5.55
C SER A 52 -21.56 -2.09 5.99
N LEU A 53 -21.45 -1.48 7.18
CA LEU A 53 -20.18 -1.05 7.75
C LEU A 53 -19.29 -2.26 8.10
N GLY A 54 -19.88 -3.29 8.70
CA GLY A 54 -19.20 -4.56 8.98
C GLY A 54 -18.71 -5.24 7.70
N LEU A 55 -19.48 -5.18 6.61
CA LEU A 55 -19.09 -5.72 5.31
C LEU A 55 -17.92 -4.94 4.69
N VAL A 56 -17.91 -3.61 4.76
CA VAL A 56 -16.79 -2.78 4.29
C VAL A 56 -15.52 -3.07 5.11
N ALA A 57 -15.63 -3.14 6.44
CA ALA A 57 -14.50 -3.43 7.31
C ALA A 57 -13.92 -4.83 7.08
N SER A 58 -14.77 -5.86 7.03
CA SER A 58 -14.35 -7.24 6.80
C SER A 58 -13.78 -7.45 5.40
N SER A 59 -14.40 -6.87 4.37
CA SER A 59 -13.88 -6.96 3.00
C SER A 59 -12.54 -6.25 2.84
N ALA A 60 -12.36 -5.06 3.41
CA ALA A 60 -11.08 -4.34 3.38
C ALA A 60 -9.98 -5.11 4.11
N LEU A 61 -10.30 -5.72 5.26
CA LEU A 61 -9.37 -6.57 6.00
C LEU A 61 -9.04 -7.86 5.24
N ALA A 62 -10.02 -8.51 4.62
CA ALA A 62 -9.82 -9.70 3.82
C ALA A 62 -8.90 -9.45 2.61
N TRP A 63 -9.10 -8.34 1.90
CA TRP A 63 -8.22 -7.94 0.80
C TRP A 63 -6.80 -7.61 1.26
N LEU A 64 -6.64 -6.96 2.42
CA LEU A 64 -5.31 -6.71 3.01
C LEU A 64 -4.59 -8.02 3.32
N LEU A 65 -5.27 -8.97 3.99
CA LEU A 65 -4.69 -10.27 4.31
C LEU A 65 -4.35 -11.07 3.04
N LEU A 66 -5.25 -11.10 2.06
CA LEU A 66 -5.03 -11.78 0.79
C LEU A 66 -3.81 -11.22 0.06
N GLU A 67 -3.67 -9.89 0.03
CA GLU A 67 -2.52 -9.23 -0.58
C GLU A 67 -1.21 -9.60 0.12
N VAL A 68 -1.15 -9.50 1.45
CA VAL A 68 0.07 -9.86 2.21
C VAL A 68 0.43 -11.33 2.04
N LEU A 69 -0.57 -12.25 2.10
CA LEU A 69 -0.35 -13.67 1.86
C LEU A 69 0.10 -13.95 0.42
N GLY A 70 -0.49 -13.25 -0.57
CA GLY A 70 -0.10 -13.36 -1.97
C GLY A 70 1.34 -12.90 -2.21
N VAL A 71 1.77 -11.83 -1.56
CA VAL A 71 3.17 -11.36 -1.62
C VAL A 71 4.11 -12.36 -0.95
N LEU A 72 3.78 -12.83 0.26
CA LEU A 72 4.59 -13.86 0.96
C LEU A 72 4.73 -15.14 0.15
N LEU A 73 3.62 -15.63 -0.42
CA LEU A 73 3.62 -16.79 -1.29
C LEU A 73 4.49 -16.55 -2.53
N SER A 74 4.39 -15.37 -3.15
CA SER A 74 5.19 -15.04 -4.32
C SER A 74 6.69 -14.97 -4.00
N LEU A 75 7.07 -14.35 -2.87
CA LEU A 75 8.47 -14.32 -2.41
C LEU A 75 9.00 -15.73 -2.13
N TYR A 76 8.18 -16.58 -1.52
CA TYR A 76 8.50 -17.98 -1.26
C TYR A 76 8.72 -18.77 -2.56
N LEU A 77 7.79 -18.67 -3.53
CA LEU A 77 7.90 -19.37 -4.82
C LEU A 77 9.10 -18.91 -5.65
N VAL A 78 9.44 -17.63 -5.58
CA VAL A 78 10.59 -17.06 -6.30
C VAL A 78 11.91 -17.35 -5.56
N THR A 79 11.87 -17.96 -4.37
CA THR A 79 13.04 -18.27 -3.52
C THR A 79 13.94 -17.05 -3.32
N VAL A 80 13.32 -15.92 -3.02
CA VAL A 80 14.03 -14.66 -2.75
C VAL A 80 14.21 -14.53 -1.24
N SER A 81 15.46 -14.56 -0.79
CA SER A 81 15.82 -14.06 0.52
C SER A 81 15.59 -12.54 0.53
N THR A 82 14.72 -12.07 1.42
CA THR A 82 14.48 -10.64 1.65
C THR A 82 14.48 -10.37 3.14
N ASP A 83 15.02 -9.22 3.54
CA ASP A 83 14.89 -8.70 4.91
C ASP A 83 13.48 -8.16 5.25
N LEU A 84 12.51 -8.27 4.33
CA LEU A 84 11.14 -7.81 4.54
C LEU A 84 10.39 -8.71 5.52
N THR A 85 10.04 -8.17 6.68
CA THR A 85 9.19 -8.88 7.63
C THR A 85 7.73 -8.85 7.16
N PRO A 86 6.89 -9.83 7.58
CA PRO A 86 5.45 -9.79 7.29
C PRO A 86 4.78 -8.50 7.78
N ILE A 87 5.30 -7.88 8.84
CA ILE A 87 4.79 -6.62 9.39
C ILE A 87 5.06 -5.46 8.42
N ASP A 88 6.23 -5.43 7.79
CA ASP A 88 6.57 -4.43 6.77
C ASP A 88 5.63 -4.55 5.56
N LEU A 89 5.30 -5.78 5.15
CA LEU A 89 4.34 -6.01 4.06
C LEU A 89 2.95 -5.50 4.40
N VAL A 90 2.47 -5.70 5.63
CA VAL A 90 1.20 -5.13 6.11
C VAL A 90 1.25 -3.60 6.06
N ALA A 91 2.36 -3.00 6.49
CA ALA A 91 2.52 -1.55 6.45
C ALA A 91 2.46 -1.01 5.01
N PHE A 92 3.24 -1.61 4.10
CA PHE A 92 3.24 -1.21 2.69
C PHE A 92 1.88 -1.39 2.01
N ALA A 93 1.23 -2.53 2.21
CA ALA A 93 -0.10 -2.81 1.69
C ALA A 93 -1.18 -1.86 2.24
N GLY A 94 -1.02 -1.39 3.47
CA GLY A 94 -1.98 -0.49 4.13
C GLY A 94 -1.83 1.00 3.80
N TYR A 95 -0.69 1.45 3.26
CA TYR A 95 -0.54 2.88 2.89
C TYR A 95 -1.56 3.36 1.85
N LYS A 96 -2.16 2.45 1.06
CA LYS A 96 -3.22 2.77 0.09
C LYS A 96 -4.46 3.41 0.73
N TYR A 97 -4.75 3.09 2.01
CA TYR A 97 -5.93 3.62 2.70
C TYR A 97 -5.88 5.15 2.85
N VAL A 98 -4.68 5.74 2.93
CA VAL A 98 -4.51 7.21 2.95
C VAL A 98 -5.06 7.83 1.66
N GLY A 99 -4.72 7.25 0.51
CA GLY A 99 -5.23 7.70 -0.78
C GLY A 99 -6.73 7.50 -0.94
N MET A 100 -7.26 6.39 -0.41
CA MET A 100 -8.70 6.11 -0.41
C MET A 100 -9.49 7.14 0.41
N ILE A 101 -8.97 7.56 1.57
CA ILE A 101 -9.57 8.62 2.41
C ILE A 101 -9.64 9.94 1.64
N VAL A 102 -8.53 10.36 1.01
CA VAL A 102 -8.49 11.60 0.23
C VAL A 102 -9.49 11.56 -0.92
N GLY A 103 -9.55 10.44 -1.64
CA GLY A 103 -10.53 10.23 -2.71
C GLY A 103 -11.98 10.33 -2.21
N LEU A 104 -12.30 9.66 -1.10
CA LEU A 104 -13.64 9.69 -0.51
C LEU A 104 -14.04 11.10 -0.03
N LEU A 105 -13.15 11.81 0.66
CA LEU A 105 -13.41 13.19 1.10
C LEU A 105 -13.65 14.12 -0.08
N ALA A 106 -12.83 14.03 -1.13
CA ALA A 106 -13.02 14.81 -2.34
C ALA A 106 -14.36 14.47 -3.02
N GLY A 107 -14.76 13.19 -2.99
CA GLY A 107 -16.06 12.74 -3.48
C GLY A 107 -17.25 13.32 -2.71
N LEU A 108 -17.15 13.39 -1.38
CA LEU A 108 -18.21 13.97 -0.54
C LEU A 108 -18.33 15.48 -0.70
N LEU A 109 -17.21 16.19 -0.94
CA LEU A 109 -17.19 17.65 -1.04
C LEU A 109 -17.46 18.19 -2.46
N LEU A 110 -16.92 17.51 -3.47
CA LEU A 110 -16.89 17.98 -4.87
C LEU A 110 -17.64 17.03 -5.82
N GLY A 111 -18.26 15.97 -5.30
CA GLY A 111 -18.97 14.95 -6.07
C GLY A 111 -18.05 14.01 -6.85
N THR A 112 -18.62 13.29 -7.81
CA THR A 112 -17.94 12.33 -8.70
C THR A 112 -16.66 12.87 -9.37
N PRO A 113 -16.61 14.11 -9.93
CA PRO A 113 -15.38 14.59 -10.55
C PRO A 113 -14.25 14.78 -9.54
N GLY A 114 -14.55 15.26 -8.33
CA GLY A 114 -13.56 15.39 -7.26
C GLY A 114 -13.02 14.05 -6.80
N TYR A 115 -13.90 13.06 -6.63
CA TYR A 115 -13.51 11.68 -6.33
C TYR A 115 -12.54 11.12 -7.37
N LEU A 116 -12.87 11.20 -8.66
CA LEU A 116 -12.05 10.63 -9.73
C LEU A 116 -10.69 11.33 -9.86
N LEU A 117 -10.66 12.67 -9.76
CA LEU A 117 -9.41 13.43 -9.83
C LEU A 117 -8.49 13.13 -8.64
N ALA A 118 -9.03 13.20 -7.41
CA ALA A 118 -8.25 12.93 -6.21
C ALA A 118 -7.77 11.47 -6.17
N LEU A 119 -8.65 10.51 -6.47
CA LEU A 119 -8.30 9.10 -6.48
C LEU A 119 -7.25 8.78 -7.56
N SER A 120 -7.39 9.33 -8.77
CA SER A 120 -6.40 9.10 -9.84
C SER A 120 -5.02 9.62 -9.47
N TRP A 121 -4.94 10.79 -8.84
CA TRP A 121 -3.69 11.34 -8.31
C TRP A 121 -3.07 10.45 -7.22
N CYS A 122 -3.89 9.99 -6.28
CA CYS A 122 -3.45 9.09 -5.21
C CYS A 122 -3.01 7.71 -5.75
N CYS A 123 -3.71 7.17 -6.75
CA CYS A 123 -3.36 5.94 -7.44
C CYS A 123 -1.99 6.04 -8.14
N LEU A 124 -1.73 7.16 -8.82
CA LEU A 124 -0.42 7.39 -9.44
C LEU A 124 0.68 7.52 -8.37
N SER A 125 0.39 8.25 -7.30
CA SER A 125 1.33 8.47 -6.19
C SER A 125 1.70 7.17 -5.49
N ILE A 126 0.73 6.31 -5.15
CA ILE A 126 1.00 5.03 -4.49
C ILE A 126 1.75 4.07 -5.41
N PHE A 127 1.44 4.07 -6.71
CA PHE A 127 2.15 3.25 -7.69
C PHE A 127 3.63 3.62 -7.77
N VAL A 128 3.93 4.92 -7.89
CA VAL A 128 5.32 5.42 -7.92
C VAL A 128 6.03 5.15 -6.60
N PHE A 129 5.37 5.40 -5.47
CA PHE A 129 5.91 5.10 -4.13
C PHE A 129 6.25 3.63 -3.98
N MET A 130 5.33 2.73 -4.34
CA MET A 130 5.52 1.29 -4.21
C MET A 130 6.70 0.80 -5.04
N ILE A 131 6.80 1.24 -6.30
CA ILE A 131 7.94 0.91 -7.16
C ILE A 131 9.25 1.41 -6.55
N ARG A 132 9.32 2.66 -6.08
CA ARG A 132 10.57 3.22 -5.53
C ARG A 132 10.98 2.51 -4.25
N THR A 133 10.06 2.32 -3.32
CA THR A 133 10.35 1.75 -1.99
C THR A 133 10.69 0.26 -2.07
N LEU A 134 9.87 -0.53 -2.77
CA LEU A 134 10.14 -1.96 -2.91
C LEU A 134 11.36 -2.23 -3.78
N ARG A 135 11.58 -1.47 -4.87
CA ARG A 135 12.79 -1.62 -5.68
C ARG A 135 14.05 -1.36 -4.86
N LEU A 136 14.05 -0.36 -3.98
CA LEU A 136 15.21 -0.08 -3.12
C LEU A 136 15.46 -1.26 -2.16
N LYS A 137 14.44 -1.81 -1.51
CA LYS A 137 14.61 -2.93 -0.58
C LYS A 137 14.97 -4.26 -1.29
N LEU A 138 14.32 -4.60 -2.41
CA LEU A 138 14.54 -5.86 -3.14
C LEU A 138 15.80 -5.86 -4.04
N LEU A 139 16.24 -4.72 -4.59
CA LEU A 139 17.48 -4.65 -5.40
C LEU A 139 18.73 -4.42 -4.54
N SER A 140 18.62 -3.75 -3.39
CA SER A 140 19.76 -3.54 -2.47
C SER A 140 20.39 -4.87 -2.06
N GLU A 141 19.56 -5.85 -1.72
CA GLU A 141 20.02 -7.20 -1.36
C GLU A 141 20.67 -7.94 -2.54
N ALA A 142 20.19 -7.73 -3.78
CA ALA A 142 20.79 -8.32 -4.97
C ALA A 142 22.20 -7.78 -5.28
N ALA A 143 22.58 -6.62 -4.73
CA ALA A 143 23.94 -6.08 -4.83
C ALA A 143 24.88 -6.70 -3.78
N ALA A 144 24.36 -7.09 -2.61
CA ALA A 144 25.12 -7.74 -1.54
C ALA A 144 25.39 -9.23 -1.81
N GLU A 145 24.47 -9.93 -2.49
CA GLU A 145 24.52 -11.39 -2.72
C GLU A 145 25.48 -11.84 -3.85
N GLY A 146 26.47 -11.01 -4.21
CA GLY A 146 27.29 -11.09 -5.43
C GLY A 146 27.61 -12.49 -5.99
N VAL A 147 26.72 -13.08 -6.79
CA VAL A 147 27.01 -14.25 -7.65
C VAL A 147 26.14 -14.22 -8.93
N LEU A 148 26.86 -14.37 -10.04
CA LEU A 148 26.59 -14.49 -11.49
C LEU A 148 25.28 -15.13 -12.04
N VAL A 149 24.21 -15.38 -11.28
CA VAL A 149 22.89 -15.88 -11.79
C VAL A 149 21.89 -14.73 -12.00
N ARG A 150 22.41 -13.55 -12.35
CA ARG A 150 21.82 -12.22 -12.15
C ARG A 150 20.71 -11.83 -13.13
N GLY A 151 20.57 -12.51 -14.26
CA GLY A 151 19.63 -12.14 -15.33
C GLY A 151 18.17 -12.47 -15.00
N ALA A 152 17.82 -13.76 -14.96
CA ALA A 152 16.43 -14.20 -14.88
C ALA A 152 15.76 -13.89 -13.53
N LYS A 153 16.46 -14.09 -12.41
CA LYS A 153 15.91 -13.83 -11.06
C LYS A 153 15.67 -12.35 -10.81
N ASN A 154 16.53 -11.47 -11.30
CA ASN A 154 16.36 -10.02 -11.15
C ASN A 154 15.18 -9.50 -12.00
N GLN A 155 15.00 -10.03 -13.21
CA GLN A 155 13.83 -9.74 -14.05
C GLN A 155 12.54 -10.17 -13.35
N LEU A 156 12.52 -11.35 -12.73
CA LEU A 156 11.36 -11.85 -11.99
C LEU A 156 11.04 -10.99 -10.76
N ARG A 157 12.05 -10.55 -9.98
CA ARG A 157 11.87 -9.60 -8.87
C ARG A 157 11.31 -8.26 -9.34
N MET A 158 11.76 -7.78 -10.50
CA MET A 158 11.24 -6.56 -11.12
C MET A 158 9.77 -6.73 -11.54
N TYR A 159 9.42 -7.82 -12.22
CA TYR A 159 8.03 -8.12 -12.58
C TYR A 159 7.14 -8.27 -11.34
N LEU A 160 7.62 -8.94 -10.29
CA LEU A 160 6.90 -9.06 -9.02
C LEU A 160 6.61 -7.68 -8.41
N THR A 161 7.64 -6.82 -8.35
CA THR A 161 7.50 -5.46 -7.80
C THR A 161 6.49 -4.64 -8.60
N MET A 162 6.54 -4.73 -9.93
CA MET A 162 5.59 -4.06 -10.82
C MET A 162 4.17 -4.58 -10.63
N ALA A 163 3.99 -5.90 -10.45
CA ALA A 163 2.69 -6.51 -10.22
C ALA A 163 2.08 -6.05 -8.89
N ILE A 164 2.87 -6.04 -7.80
CA ILE A 164 2.42 -5.56 -6.49
C ILE A 164 2.04 -4.07 -6.54
N ALA A 165 2.84 -3.25 -7.24
CA ALA A 165 2.54 -1.84 -7.41
C ALA A 165 1.26 -1.62 -8.24
N ALA A 166 1.08 -2.36 -9.33
CA ALA A 166 -0.09 -2.26 -10.20
C ALA A 166 -1.39 -2.75 -9.54
N ALA A 167 -1.30 -3.66 -8.56
CA ALA A 167 -2.44 -4.11 -7.78
C ALA A 167 -3.01 -2.99 -6.88
N GLN A 168 -2.18 -2.05 -6.39
CA GLN A 168 -2.63 -1.01 -5.45
C GLN A 168 -3.75 -0.14 -6.04
N PRO A 169 -3.60 0.49 -7.23
CA PRO A 169 -4.66 1.31 -7.81
C PRO A 169 -5.97 0.56 -8.07
N LEU A 170 -5.86 -0.71 -8.50
CA LEU A 170 -7.02 -1.56 -8.78
C LEU A 170 -7.82 -1.83 -7.50
N LEU A 171 -7.13 -2.19 -6.42
CA LEU A 171 -7.76 -2.42 -5.12
C LEU A 171 -8.35 -1.14 -4.54
N MET A 172 -7.65 -0.01 -4.66
CA MET A 172 -8.15 1.29 -4.21
C MET A 172 -9.48 1.61 -4.89
N TYR A 173 -9.52 1.57 -6.22
CA TYR A 173 -10.74 1.84 -6.98
C TYR A 173 -11.86 0.86 -6.62
N TRP A 174 -11.56 -0.45 -6.55
CA TRP A 174 -12.53 -1.49 -6.21
C TRP A 174 -13.17 -1.28 -4.83
N LEU A 175 -12.36 -0.91 -3.83
CA LEU A 175 -12.85 -0.72 -2.47
C LEU A 175 -13.63 0.60 -2.31
N THR A 176 -13.40 1.63 -3.13
CA THR A 176 -14.08 2.93 -2.97
C THR A 176 -15.25 3.19 -3.92
N PHE A 177 -15.31 2.59 -5.12
CA PHE A 177 -16.28 2.99 -6.15
C PHE A 177 -17.75 2.83 -5.75
N HIS A 178 -18.06 1.84 -4.90
CA HIS A 178 -19.44 1.52 -4.52
C HIS A 178 -19.99 2.42 -3.39
N LEU A 179 -19.10 3.21 -2.76
CA LEU A 179 -19.41 4.05 -1.60
C LEU A 179 -19.97 5.43 -1.99
N LEU A 180 -19.72 5.91 -3.21
CA LEU A 180 -20.08 7.26 -3.67
C LEU A 180 -21.08 7.23 -4.84
N ARG A 181 -21.95 6.22 -4.86
CA ARG A 181 -22.88 5.98 -5.97
C ARG A 181 -24.29 6.49 -5.69
#